data_AF-A0A4Q6BSQ7-F1
#
_entry.id   AF-A0A4Q6BSQ7-F1
#
_cell.length_a   1.000
_cell.length_b   1.000
_cell.length_c   1.000
_cell.angle_alpha   90.00
_cell.angle_beta   90.00
_cell.angle_gamma   90.00
#
_symmetry.space_group_name_H-M   'P 1'
#
loop_
_entity.id
_entity.type
_entity.pdbx_description
1 polymer ?
#
loop_
_entity_poly.entity_id
_entity_poly.type
_entity_poly.pdbx_seq_one_letter_code
_entity_poly.pdbx_strand_id
1 'polypeptide(L)'
;MVDHSDRRVAHAIYRPAVLSGSSAPNRHRIEGIHFWNVSFSKTIVRYIEFKDCNFEQCLFIGTQFDDCRFTDCIFLDNNTHRVEFIDCYIDPASFEFCILNLEHSNIGVHLFQEILRNSRQQSQPEF
;
A
#
# COMPACT_ATOMS: atom_id res chain seq x y z
N MET A 1 -6.70 -19.73 19.54
CA MET A 1 -7.42 -18.62 20.19
C MET A 1 -6.72 -17.35 19.76
N VAL A 2 -7.18 -16.74 18.67
CA VAL A 2 -6.76 -15.41 18.24
C VAL A 2 -8.06 -14.68 17.94
N ASP A 3 -8.65 -14.12 18.98
CA ASP A 3 -9.75 -13.16 18.85
C ASP A 3 -9.20 -11.85 19.39
N HIS A 4 -8.80 -10.99 18.47
CA HIS A 4 -8.53 -9.59 18.73
C HIS A 4 -9.31 -8.81 17.68
N SER A 5 -10.60 -8.62 17.91
CA SER A 5 -11.38 -7.51 17.33
C SER A 5 -11.17 -7.35 15.82
N ASP A 6 -11.84 -8.17 15.00
CA ASP A 6 -11.72 -8.18 13.54
C ASP A 6 -12.11 -6.82 12.92
N ARG A 7 -11.21 -5.83 12.97
CA ARG A 7 -11.37 -4.52 12.35
C ARG A 7 -11.17 -4.70 10.86
N ARG A 8 -12.25 -5.08 10.20
CA ARG A 8 -12.27 -5.38 8.77
C ARG A 8 -13.05 -4.34 7.99
N VAL A 9 -12.49 -3.93 6.85
CA VAL A 9 -13.19 -3.18 5.80
C VAL A 9 -13.25 -4.08 4.59
N ALA A 10 -14.46 -4.39 4.12
CA ALA A 10 -14.66 -5.36 3.05
C ALA A 10 -15.57 -4.85 1.93
N HIS A 11 -15.31 -5.28 0.68
CA HIS A 11 -16.18 -5.06 -0.48
C HIS A 11 -16.54 -3.59 -0.73
N ALA A 12 -15.60 -2.69 -0.47
CA ALA A 12 -15.82 -1.26 -0.54
C ALA A 12 -15.05 -0.63 -1.70
N ILE A 13 -15.61 0.43 -2.26
CA ILE A 13 -14.91 1.28 -3.23
C ILE A 13 -14.67 2.62 -2.54
N TYR A 14 -13.40 2.95 -2.32
CA TYR A 14 -13.02 4.28 -1.89
C TYR A 14 -13.19 5.25 -3.06
N ARG A 15 -14.19 6.12 -2.97
CA ARG A 15 -14.55 7.08 -4.01
C ARG A 15 -13.78 8.40 -3.98
N PRO A 16 -13.35 8.92 -2.81
CA PRO A 16 -12.60 10.18 -2.81
C PRO A 16 -11.31 10.02 -3.62
N ALA A 17 -11.00 11.03 -4.45
CA ALA A 17 -9.76 11.02 -5.24
C ALA A 17 -8.51 11.15 -4.36
N VAL A 18 -8.65 11.65 -3.14
CA VAL A 18 -7.56 11.85 -2.19
C VAL A 18 -7.93 11.29 -0.83
N LEU A 19 -7.03 10.52 -0.24
CA LEU A 19 -7.02 10.10 1.15
C LEU A 19 -5.78 10.70 1.79
N SER A 20 -5.96 11.74 2.60
CA SER A 20 -4.84 12.50 3.19
C SER A 20 -4.87 12.41 4.70
N GLY A 21 -3.75 12.02 5.29
CA GLY A 21 -3.45 12.25 6.69
C GLY A 21 -2.86 13.63 6.93
N SER A 22 -2.15 13.76 8.06
CA SER A 22 -1.33 14.92 8.39
C SER A 22 0.14 14.63 8.07
N SER A 23 0.87 15.58 7.49
CA SER A 23 2.29 15.37 7.16
C SER A 23 3.16 15.19 8.41
N ALA A 24 4.42 14.77 8.20
CA ALA A 24 5.37 14.61 9.30
C ALA A 24 5.46 15.88 10.19
N PRO A 25 5.62 15.72 11.53
CA PRO A 25 5.89 14.47 12.25
C PRO A 25 4.65 13.65 12.60
N ASN A 26 3.43 14.20 12.45
CA ASN A 26 2.20 13.60 12.97
C ASN A 26 1.41 12.88 11.88
N ARG A 27 1.98 11.83 11.26
CA ARG A 27 1.26 11.05 10.24
C ARG A 27 -0.01 10.43 10.81
N HIS A 28 -1.07 10.42 10.00
CA HIS A 28 -2.30 9.76 10.40
C HIS A 28 -2.06 8.25 10.42
N ARG A 29 -2.23 7.63 11.58
CA ARG A 29 -1.94 6.21 11.78
C ARG A 29 -3.21 5.37 11.64
N ILE A 30 -3.13 4.37 10.77
CA ILE A 30 -4.13 3.32 10.59
C ILE A 30 -3.49 2.02 11.06
N GLU A 31 -4.05 1.40 12.10
CA GLU A 31 -3.45 0.26 12.77
C GLU A 31 -4.42 -0.92 12.93
N GLY A 32 -3.96 -2.13 12.64
CA GLY A 32 -4.70 -3.36 12.88
C GLY A 32 -5.92 -3.56 11.99
N ILE A 33 -5.94 -2.99 10.77
CA ILE A 33 -7.10 -3.10 9.86
C ILE A 33 -6.82 -4.13 8.78
N HIS A 34 -7.79 -5.03 8.58
CA HIS A 34 -7.85 -5.90 7.43
C HIS A 34 -8.73 -5.29 6.33
N PHE A 35 -8.11 -4.84 5.25
CA PHE A 35 -8.78 -4.43 4.02
C PHE A 35 -8.93 -5.64 3.11
N TRP A 36 -10.17 -6.07 2.88
CA TRP A 36 -10.47 -7.22 2.02
C TRP A 36 -11.33 -6.81 0.83
N ASN A 37 -10.83 -7.02 -0.39
CA ASN A 37 -11.58 -6.67 -1.60
C ASN A 37 -12.05 -5.20 -1.58
N VAL A 38 -11.14 -4.31 -1.19
CA VAL A 38 -11.35 -2.86 -1.18
C VAL A 38 -10.63 -2.24 -2.38
N SER A 39 -11.31 -1.37 -3.11
CA SER A 39 -10.72 -0.62 -4.22
C SER A 39 -10.31 0.78 -3.78
N PHE A 40 -9.03 1.08 -3.98
CA PHE A 40 -8.42 2.41 -3.88
C PHE A 40 -8.05 2.95 -5.27
N SER A 41 -8.56 2.34 -6.34
CA SER A 41 -8.15 2.64 -7.71
C SER A 41 -8.24 4.14 -8.02
N LYS A 42 -7.17 4.70 -8.59
CA LYS A 42 -7.02 6.13 -8.93
C LYS A 42 -7.08 7.09 -7.73
N THR A 43 -6.84 6.60 -6.52
CA THR A 43 -6.76 7.42 -5.32
C THR A 43 -5.32 7.87 -5.09
N ILE A 44 -5.15 9.11 -4.66
CA ILE A 44 -3.90 9.61 -4.08
C ILE A 44 -3.99 9.41 -2.56
N VAL A 45 -3.17 8.52 -2.02
CA VAL A 45 -3.06 8.26 -0.58
C VAL A 45 -1.79 8.95 -0.09
N ARG A 46 -1.92 9.90 0.85
CA ARG A 46 -0.77 10.69 1.30
C ARG A 46 -0.71 10.88 2.80
N TYR A 47 0.51 10.94 3.33
CA TYR A 47 0.79 11.24 4.74
C TYR A 47 0.13 10.29 5.74
N ILE A 48 0.09 8.99 5.41
CA ILE A 48 -0.51 7.95 6.25
C ILE A 48 0.53 6.92 6.64
N GLU A 49 0.47 6.50 7.89
CA GLU A 49 1.20 5.34 8.40
C GLU A 49 0.23 4.18 8.57
N PHE A 50 0.39 3.15 7.76
CA PHE A 50 -0.26 1.86 7.96
C PHE A 50 0.65 0.99 8.81
N LYS A 51 0.13 0.51 9.95
CA LYS A 51 0.84 -0.39 10.86
C LYS A 51 0.02 -1.65 11.08
N ASP A 52 0.65 -2.82 11.02
CA ASP A 52 -0.03 -4.10 11.31
C ASP A 52 -1.35 -4.26 10.53
N CYS A 53 -1.34 -3.85 9.25
CA CYS A 53 -2.51 -3.91 8.37
C CYS A 53 -2.35 -5.01 7.33
N ASN A 54 -3.45 -5.67 7.00
CA ASN A 54 -3.51 -6.63 5.90
C ASN A 54 -4.31 -6.05 4.74
N PHE A 55 -3.76 -6.12 3.53
CA PHE A 55 -4.45 -5.81 2.30
C PHE A 55 -4.58 -7.11 1.49
N GLU A 56 -5.81 -7.61 1.39
CA GLU A 56 -6.11 -8.87 0.72
C GLU A 56 -7.09 -8.61 -0.43
N GLN A 57 -6.73 -9.03 -1.64
CA GLN A 57 -7.57 -8.90 -2.83
C GLN A 57 -8.01 -7.45 -3.13
N CYS A 58 -7.24 -6.46 -2.67
CA CYS A 58 -7.51 -5.05 -2.91
C CYS A 58 -7.09 -4.62 -4.32
N LEU A 59 -7.73 -3.54 -4.80
CA LEU A 59 -7.45 -2.95 -6.11
C LEU A 59 -6.76 -1.60 -5.93
N PHE A 60 -5.47 -1.55 -6.24
CA PHE A 60 -4.63 -0.34 -6.23
C PHE A 60 -4.34 0.20 -7.64
N ILE A 61 -5.25 -0.04 -8.59
CA ILE A 61 -5.04 0.29 -10.01
C ILE A 61 -4.87 1.81 -10.18
N GLY A 62 -3.69 2.25 -10.62
CA GLY A 62 -3.37 3.68 -10.76
C GLY A 62 -3.39 4.44 -9.43
N THR A 63 -3.22 3.76 -8.29
CA THR A 63 -3.13 4.41 -6.98
C THR A 63 -1.75 5.00 -6.79
N GLN A 64 -1.69 6.20 -6.22
CA GLN A 64 -0.43 6.85 -5.87
C GLN A 64 -0.32 6.92 -4.35
N PHE A 65 0.77 6.40 -3.80
CA PHE A 65 1.14 6.60 -2.41
C PHE A 65 2.23 7.67 -2.32
N ASP A 66 1.99 8.68 -1.48
CA ASP A 66 2.87 9.85 -1.31
C ASP A 66 3.19 10.04 0.18
N ASP A 67 4.47 9.97 0.53
CA ASP A 67 4.98 10.10 1.89
C ASP A 67 4.26 9.18 2.92
N CYS A 68 3.93 7.96 2.48
CA CYS A 68 3.27 6.95 3.30
C CYS A 68 4.29 6.00 3.95
N ARG A 69 3.90 5.33 5.03
CA ARG A 69 4.70 4.27 5.65
C ARG A 69 3.87 3.00 5.79
N PHE A 70 4.50 1.87 5.49
CA PHE A 70 3.94 0.54 5.72
C PHE A 70 4.89 -0.20 6.66
N THR A 71 4.43 -0.48 7.88
CA THR A 71 5.22 -1.17 8.91
C THR A 71 4.43 -2.38 9.38
N ASP A 72 5.05 -3.55 9.35
CA ASP A 72 4.39 -4.83 9.70
C ASP A 72 3.11 -5.08 8.87
N CYS A 73 3.06 -4.56 7.63
CA CYS A 73 1.93 -4.75 6.74
C CYS A 73 2.14 -5.95 5.80
N ILE A 74 1.03 -6.57 5.40
CA ILE A 74 1.01 -7.70 4.46
C ILE A 74 0.13 -7.34 3.27
N PHE A 75 0.62 -7.65 2.06
CA PHE A 75 -0.13 -7.49 0.81
C PHE A 75 -0.30 -8.87 0.14
N LEU A 76 -1.55 -9.35 0.10
CA LEU A 76 -1.93 -10.66 -0.44
C LEU A 76 -2.85 -10.49 -1.67
N ASP A 77 -2.45 -11.07 -2.81
CA ASP A 77 -3.27 -11.13 -4.03
C ASP A 77 -3.87 -9.78 -4.48
N ASN A 78 -3.11 -8.69 -4.31
CA ASN A 78 -3.59 -7.35 -4.66
C ASN A 78 -3.29 -7.00 -6.11
N ASN A 79 -4.21 -6.26 -6.75
CA ASN A 79 -3.95 -5.71 -8.07
C ASN A 79 -3.24 -4.36 -7.96
N THR A 80 -1.95 -4.35 -8.30
CA THR A 80 -1.07 -3.16 -8.23
C THR A 80 -0.79 -2.54 -9.59
N HIS A 81 -1.65 -2.78 -10.59
CA HIS A 81 -1.43 -2.26 -11.95
C HIS A 81 -1.28 -0.74 -11.96
N ARG A 82 -0.09 -0.25 -12.37
CA ARG A 82 0.25 1.19 -12.38
C ARG A 82 0.21 1.85 -10.99
N VAL A 83 0.48 1.11 -9.92
CA VAL A 83 0.69 1.72 -8.59
C VAL A 83 1.98 2.55 -8.62
N GLU A 84 1.98 3.70 -7.96
CA GLU A 84 3.15 4.56 -7.83
C GLU A 84 3.45 4.81 -6.34
N PHE A 85 4.74 4.82 -5.99
CA PHE A 85 5.22 5.13 -4.65
C PHE A 85 6.18 6.31 -4.71
N ILE A 86 5.89 7.36 -3.96
CA ILE A 86 6.71 8.57 -3.84
C ILE A 86 7.01 8.77 -2.37
N ASP A 87 8.29 8.84 -2.03
CA ASP A 87 8.78 9.05 -0.67
C ASP A 87 8.18 8.12 0.39
N CYS A 88 7.86 6.89 0.00
CA CYS A 88 7.23 5.92 0.88
C CYS A 88 8.28 5.06 1.59
N TYR A 89 8.00 4.74 2.86
CA TYR A 89 8.72 3.69 3.58
C TYR A 89 8.01 2.35 3.36
N ILE A 90 8.68 1.42 2.69
CA ILE A 90 8.14 0.11 2.31
C ILE A 90 9.22 -0.93 2.57
N ASP A 91 8.85 -2.00 3.27
CA ASP A 91 9.62 -3.25 3.25
C ASP A 91 9.20 -4.07 2.02
N PRO A 92 10.10 -4.35 1.06
CA PRO A 92 9.78 -5.21 -0.08
C PRO A 92 9.22 -6.58 0.33
N ALA A 93 9.57 -7.11 1.51
CA ALA A 93 9.06 -8.38 2.02
C ALA A 93 7.54 -8.36 2.26
N SER A 94 6.94 -7.19 2.51
CA SER A 94 5.48 -7.04 2.66
C SER A 94 4.69 -7.47 1.42
N PHE A 95 5.34 -7.54 0.24
CA PHE A 95 4.74 -7.93 -1.04
C PHE A 95 5.10 -9.35 -1.50
N GLU A 96 5.75 -10.17 -0.67
CA GLU A 96 6.17 -11.54 -1.01
C GLU A 96 5.04 -12.39 -1.60
N PHE A 97 3.83 -12.27 -1.04
CA PHE A 97 2.63 -12.99 -1.47
C PHE A 97 1.66 -12.15 -2.32
N CYS A 98 2.10 -10.98 -2.80
CA CYS A 98 1.22 -10.12 -3.58
C CYS A 98 1.05 -10.60 -5.02
N ILE A 99 2.04 -11.29 -5.58
CA ILE A 99 2.05 -11.75 -6.98
C ILE A 99 1.97 -13.27 -6.99
N LEU A 100 0.75 -13.80 -6.90
CA LEU A 100 0.49 -15.24 -6.89
C LEU A 100 0.11 -15.80 -8.26
N ASN A 101 -0.38 -14.96 -9.18
CA ASN A 101 -0.79 -15.39 -10.52
C ASN A 101 0.24 -14.97 -11.59
N LEU A 102 0.82 -15.96 -12.27
CA LEU A 102 1.79 -15.80 -13.35
C LEU A 102 1.22 -15.11 -14.60
N GLU A 103 -0.10 -15.16 -14.80
CA GLU A 103 -0.80 -14.46 -15.91
C GLU A 103 -0.63 -12.93 -15.81
N HIS A 104 -0.35 -12.42 -14.61
CA HIS A 104 -0.16 -11.00 -14.33
C HIS A 104 1.30 -10.65 -14.01
N SER A 105 2.26 -11.45 -14.46
CA SER A 105 3.70 -11.23 -14.24
C SER A 105 4.18 -9.80 -14.54
N ASN A 106 3.66 -9.15 -15.58
CA ASN A 106 3.97 -7.75 -15.92
C ASN A 106 3.58 -6.76 -14.80
N ILE A 107 2.49 -7.01 -14.09
CA ILE A 107 2.06 -6.19 -12.94
C ILE A 107 3.09 -6.36 -11.80
N GLY A 108 3.54 -7.58 -11.56
CA GLY A 108 4.57 -7.85 -10.56
C GLY A 108 5.92 -7.21 -10.88
N VAL A 109 6.35 -7.28 -12.15
CA VAL A 109 7.57 -6.61 -12.62
C VAL A 109 7.47 -5.10 -12.40
N HIS A 110 6.34 -4.49 -12.76
CA HIS A 110 6.09 -3.08 -12.52
C HIS A 110 6.17 -2.72 -11.02
N LEU A 111 5.49 -3.49 -10.16
CA LEU A 111 5.48 -3.26 -8.71
C LEU A 111 6.90 -3.22 -8.13
N PHE A 112 7.73 -4.23 -8.40
CA PHE A 112 9.09 -4.27 -7.85
C PHE A 112 10.02 -3.22 -8.46
N GLN A 113 9.81 -2.82 -9.73
CA GLN A 113 10.51 -1.69 -10.32
C GLN A 113 10.18 -0.37 -9.59
N GLU A 114 8.91 -0.16 -9.25
CA GLU A 114 8.48 1.03 -8.50
C GLU A 114 9.00 1.04 -7.06
N ILE A 115 8.96 -0.09 -6.35
CA ILE A 115 9.55 -0.20 -5.00
C ILE A 115 11.05 0.12 -5.05
N LEU A 116 11.78 -0.38 -6.06
CA LEU A 116 13.21 -0.09 -6.23
C LEU A 116 13.47 1.39 -6.55
N ARG A 117 12.65 2.02 -7.40
CA ARG A 117 12.75 3.45 -7.71
C ARG A 117 12.54 4.30 -6.47
N ASN A 118 11.48 4.03 -5.71
CA ASN A 118 11.17 4.70 -4.45
C ASN A 118 12.32 4.55 -3.43
N SER A 119 12.86 3.34 -3.25
CA SER A 119 13.98 3.09 -2.34
C SER A 119 15.24 3.88 -2.72
N ARG A 120 15.53 4.01 -4.02
CA ARG A 120 16.68 4.79 -4.52
C ARG A 120 16.51 6.29 -4.28
N GLN A 121 15.31 6.83 -4.52
CA GLN A 121 14.99 8.23 -4.23
C GLN A 121 15.18 8.54 -2.75
N GLN A 122 14.67 7.69 -1.87
CA GLN A 122 14.84 7.82 -0.41
C GLN A 122 16.31 7.72 0.06
N SER A 123 17.14 6.95 -0.66
CA SER A 123 18.56 6.77 -0.33
C SER A 123 19.47 7.87 -0.87
N GLN A 124 18.95 8.75 -1.75
CA GLN A 124 19.65 9.92 -2.25
C GLN A 124 19.05 11.17 -1.59
N PRO A 125 19.46 11.52 -0.35
CA PRO A 125 19.19 12.87 0.14
C PRO A 125 19.89 13.83 -0.83
N GLU A 126 19.12 14.73 -1.42
CA GLU A 126 19.64 15.77 -2.32
C GLU A 126 20.92 16.40 -1.74
N PHE A 127 21.98 16.43 -2.54
CA PHE A 127 23.16 17.26 -2.29
C PHE A 127 22.87 18.68 -2.78
#